data_AF-A0A1Q6TP33-F1
#
_entry.id   AF-A0A1Q6TP33-F1
#
_cell.length_a   1.000
_cell.length_b   1.000
_cell.length_c   1.000
_cell.angle_alpha   90.00
_cell.angle_beta   90.00
_cell.angle_gamma   90.00
#
_symmetry.space_group_name_H-M   'P 1'
#
loop_
_entity.id
_entity.type
_entity.pdbx_description
1 polymer ?
#
loop_
_entity_poly.entity_id
_entity_poly.type
_entity_poly.pdbx_seq_one_letter_code
_entity_poly.pdbx_strand_id
1 'polypeptide(L)'
;MAFLLLLHEKMRLKRQVNKLTLKQLRYGNRLDRMTKNISRVQKMYSSKMTQLEKQAQMMQSQASVFFRNQMGLGMDNQAFNPWNMSGGGITSFVLNQMGGMLASGQIPKDKDNKFPAMDQAKFQEMLQDYYTSGLGQYKDADGNPQEGKYGSNGQFTQDEVTAFKMAMQAAQQNQSQANMMCQQMSQNYQNNVSIWLEAAKEQLEAEQDAALAPLEAEQTDMELDKESVETQLAYAKERLQSIEQACSEETKNAAPKFGLG
;
A
#
# COMPACT_ATOMS: atom_id res chain seq x y z
N MET A 1 67.08 11.83 -44.64
CA MET A 1 65.93 12.76 -44.49
C MET A 1 64.63 12.01 -44.19
N ALA A 2 64.32 10.92 -44.90
CA ALA A 2 63.12 10.08 -44.66
C ALA A 2 63.00 9.50 -43.23
N PHE A 3 64.07 8.90 -42.69
CA PHE A 3 64.08 8.34 -41.33
C PHE A 3 63.76 9.37 -40.23
N LEU A 4 64.27 10.60 -40.35
CA LEU A 4 63.98 11.69 -39.39
C LEU A 4 62.51 12.12 -39.44
N LEU A 5 61.88 12.09 -40.63
CA LEU A 5 60.46 12.36 -40.80
C LEU A 5 59.60 11.26 -40.16
N LEU A 6 59.99 9.99 -40.32
CA LEU A 6 59.33 8.85 -39.66
C LEU A 6 59.42 8.92 -38.13
N LEU A 7 60.58 9.28 -37.57
CA LEU A 7 60.75 9.48 -36.13
C LEU A 7 59.88 10.64 -35.60
N HIS A 8 59.78 11.73 -36.36
CA HIS A 8 58.91 12.85 -36.02
C HIS A 8 57.42 12.44 -36.03
N GLU A 9 56.99 11.70 -37.06
CA GLU A 9 55.62 11.16 -37.15
C GLU A 9 55.30 10.19 -36.01
N LYS A 10 56.25 9.30 -35.67
CA LYS A 10 56.15 8.41 -34.50
C LYS A 10 55.92 9.18 -33.20
N MET A 11 56.71 10.23 -32.94
CA MET A 11 56.54 11.06 -31.73
C MET A 11 55.20 11.80 -31.72
N ARG A 12 54.76 12.32 -32.86
CA ARG A 12 53.44 12.96 -33.01
C ARG A 12 52.31 11.98 -32.71
N LEU A 13 52.35 10.78 -33.27
CA LEU A 13 51.34 9.74 -33.06
C LEU A 13 51.31 9.24 -31.62
N LYS A 14 52.47 9.08 -30.96
CA LYS A 14 52.52 8.75 -29.51
C LYS A 14 51.80 9.79 -28.66
N ARG A 15 52.03 11.08 -28.92
CA ARG A 15 51.32 12.17 -28.21
C ARG A 15 49.82 12.13 -28.48
N GLN A 16 49.41 11.85 -29.71
CA GLN A 16 48.01 11.71 -30.10
C GLN A 16 47.33 10.52 -29.39
N VAL A 17 47.95 9.35 -29.38
CA VAL A 17 47.46 8.15 -28.69
C VAL A 17 47.30 8.42 -27.19
N ASN A 18 48.28 9.04 -26.55
CA ASN A 18 48.20 9.39 -25.12
C ASN A 18 47.04 10.36 -24.84
N LYS A 19 46.87 11.39 -25.67
CA LYS A 19 45.76 12.35 -25.54
C LYS A 19 44.39 11.67 -25.70
N LEU A 20 44.25 10.78 -26.68
CA LEU A 20 43.01 10.05 -26.94
C LEU A 20 42.72 9.02 -25.84
N THR A 21 43.73 8.35 -25.31
CA THR A 21 43.60 7.40 -24.20
C THR A 21 43.11 8.11 -22.93
N LEU A 22 43.66 9.30 -22.62
CA LEU A 22 43.17 10.12 -21.51
C LEU A 22 41.73 10.58 -21.71
N LYS A 23 41.34 10.94 -22.95
CA LYS A 23 39.96 11.29 -23.27
C LYS A 23 39.02 10.10 -23.08
N GLN A 24 39.36 8.92 -23.60
CA GLN A 24 38.58 7.69 -23.43
C GLN A 24 38.31 7.39 -21.95
N LEU A 25 39.35 7.45 -21.10
CA LEU A 25 39.21 7.24 -19.67
C LEU A 25 38.29 8.27 -19.00
N ARG A 26 38.37 9.55 -19.40
CA ARG A 26 37.49 10.61 -18.87
C ARG A 26 36.03 10.37 -19.25
N TYR A 27 35.77 9.97 -20.50
CA TYR A 27 34.42 9.62 -20.96
C TYR A 27 33.88 8.41 -20.19
N GLY A 28 34.67 7.33 -20.05
CA GLY A 28 34.29 6.17 -19.24
C GLY A 28 33.88 6.55 -17.80
N ASN A 29 34.72 7.34 -17.11
CA ASN A 29 34.41 7.80 -15.75
C ASN A 29 33.17 8.73 -15.67
N ARG A 30 32.88 9.50 -16.72
CA ARG A 30 31.69 10.37 -16.75
C ARG A 30 30.43 9.53 -16.99
N LEU A 31 30.50 8.57 -17.91
CA LEU A 31 29.43 7.62 -18.21
C LEU A 31 29.08 6.78 -16.98
N ASP A 32 30.07 6.22 -16.26
CA ASP A 32 29.84 5.48 -15.01
C ASP A 32 29.10 6.31 -13.95
N ARG A 33 29.40 7.61 -13.86
CA ARG A 33 28.70 8.53 -12.95
C ARG A 33 27.27 8.80 -13.40
N MET A 34 27.05 8.95 -14.71
CA MET A 34 25.73 9.15 -15.27
C MET A 34 24.84 7.94 -15.05
N THR A 35 25.32 6.73 -15.36
CA THR A 35 24.60 5.47 -15.12
C THR A 35 24.24 5.32 -13.63
N LYS A 36 25.16 5.65 -12.72
CA LYS A 36 24.87 5.65 -11.27
C LYS A 36 23.82 6.68 -10.88
N ASN A 37 23.82 7.86 -11.51
CA ASN A 37 22.81 8.89 -11.24
C ASN A 37 21.42 8.46 -11.73
N ILE A 38 21.32 7.95 -12.96
CA ILE A 38 20.07 7.37 -13.50
C ILE A 38 19.54 6.27 -12.56
N SER A 39 20.41 5.35 -12.14
CA SER A 39 20.04 4.30 -11.18
C SER A 39 19.54 4.85 -9.84
N ARG A 40 20.10 5.97 -9.35
CA ARG A 40 19.63 6.61 -8.11
C ARG A 40 18.26 7.24 -8.28
N VAL A 41 18.02 7.89 -9.41
CA VAL A 41 16.71 8.49 -9.73
C VAL A 41 15.67 7.38 -9.83
N GLN A 42 15.92 6.32 -10.60
CA GLN A 42 15.03 5.15 -10.68
C GLN A 42 14.71 4.55 -9.32
N LYS A 43 15.72 4.37 -8.45
CA LYS A 43 15.51 3.85 -7.08
C LYS A 43 14.68 4.80 -6.22
N MET A 44 14.87 6.11 -6.35
CA MET A 44 14.09 7.10 -5.62
C MET A 44 12.61 6.99 -5.98
N TYR A 45 12.28 6.95 -7.27
CA TYR A 45 10.90 6.84 -7.74
C TYR A 45 10.28 5.49 -7.41
N SER A 46 11.02 4.38 -7.54
CA SER A 46 10.58 3.07 -7.06
C SER A 46 10.25 3.08 -5.56
N SER A 47 11.07 3.73 -4.73
CA SER A 47 10.77 3.88 -3.30
C SER A 47 9.51 4.73 -3.04
N LYS A 48 9.30 5.81 -3.81
CA LYS A 48 8.09 6.63 -3.70
C LYS A 48 6.84 5.82 -4.08
N MET A 49 6.93 5.00 -5.13
CA MET A 49 5.86 4.09 -5.57
C MET A 49 5.44 3.14 -4.45
N THR A 50 6.41 2.46 -3.82
CA THR A 50 6.13 1.57 -2.68
C THR A 50 5.54 2.31 -1.48
N GLN A 51 5.92 3.57 -1.24
CA GLN A 51 5.33 4.38 -0.17
C GLN A 51 3.86 4.71 -0.46
N LEU A 52 3.52 5.08 -1.70
CA LEU A 52 2.13 5.33 -2.12
C LEU A 52 1.26 4.09 -1.95
N GLU A 53 1.75 2.92 -2.36
CA GLU A 53 1.03 1.65 -2.19
C GLU A 53 0.75 1.34 -0.72
N LYS A 54 1.76 1.53 0.16
CA LYS A 54 1.58 1.35 1.61
C LYS A 54 0.58 2.34 2.18
N GLN A 55 0.61 3.59 1.73
CA GLN A 55 -0.34 4.62 2.18
C GLN A 55 -1.77 4.23 1.79
N ALA A 56 -2.00 3.82 0.55
CA ALA A 56 -3.31 3.35 0.09
C ALA A 56 -3.79 2.12 0.88
N GLN A 57 -2.91 1.15 1.15
CA GLN A 57 -3.24 -0.03 1.95
C GLN A 57 -3.65 0.35 3.37
N MET A 58 -2.93 1.27 4.02
CA MET A 58 -3.30 1.78 5.34
C MET A 58 -4.66 2.48 5.30
N MET A 59 -4.90 3.36 4.33
CA MET A 59 -6.19 4.03 4.15
C MET A 59 -7.34 3.04 3.98
N GLN A 60 -7.17 2.00 3.16
CA GLN A 60 -8.18 0.96 2.96
C GLN A 60 -8.45 0.14 4.23
N SER A 61 -7.40 -0.21 4.98
CA SER A 61 -7.51 -1.01 6.21
C SER A 61 -8.20 -0.26 7.36
N GLN A 62 -8.02 1.05 7.44
CA GLN A 62 -8.61 1.88 8.50
C GLN A 62 -10.06 2.27 8.22
N ALA A 63 -10.47 2.31 6.95
CA ALA A 63 -11.80 2.75 6.55
C ALA A 63 -12.92 1.88 7.14
N SER A 64 -12.77 0.56 7.10
CA SER A 64 -13.80 -0.35 7.62
C SER A 64 -13.98 -0.20 9.13
N VAL A 65 -12.88 -0.06 9.88
CA VAL A 65 -12.88 0.19 11.32
C VAL A 65 -13.48 1.56 11.63
N PHE A 66 -13.10 2.58 10.86
CA PHE A 66 -13.64 3.94 10.99
C PHE A 66 -15.16 3.97 10.79
N PHE A 67 -15.67 3.40 9.70
CA PHE A 67 -17.11 3.39 9.42
C PHE A 67 -17.89 2.55 10.45
N ARG A 68 -17.32 1.43 10.92
CA ARG A 68 -17.92 0.65 12.01
C ARG A 68 -18.00 1.48 13.30
N ASN A 69 -16.92 2.16 13.67
CA ASN A 69 -16.89 3.02 14.87
C ASN A 69 -17.90 4.17 14.75
N GLN A 70 -17.96 4.84 13.59
CA GLN A 70 -18.87 5.96 13.36
C GLN A 70 -20.34 5.54 13.43
N MET A 71 -20.67 4.34 12.95
CA MET A 71 -22.02 3.77 13.01
C MET A 71 -22.36 3.16 14.39
N GLY A 72 -21.47 3.27 15.38
CA GLY A 72 -21.66 2.67 16.72
C GLY A 72 -21.56 1.14 16.73
N LEU A 73 -21.08 0.54 15.64
CA LEU A 73 -20.90 -0.90 15.46
C LEU A 73 -19.52 -1.39 15.92
N GLY A 74 -18.56 -0.47 16.07
CA GLY A 74 -17.15 -0.79 16.30
C GLY A 74 -16.76 -1.11 17.74
N MET A 75 -17.72 -1.15 18.68
CA MET A 75 -17.51 -1.89 19.93
C MET A 75 -17.83 -3.36 19.71
N ASP A 76 -16.94 -4.06 19.01
CA ASP A 76 -16.85 -5.51 19.12
C ASP A 76 -16.51 -5.84 20.59
N ASN A 77 -17.54 -6.21 21.36
CA ASN A 77 -17.45 -6.99 22.60
C ASN A 77 -16.47 -6.51 23.69
N GLN A 78 -16.92 -5.55 24.51
CA GLN A 78 -16.78 -5.66 25.98
C GLN A 78 -18.11 -6.05 26.64
N ALA A 79 -18.87 -6.92 25.98
CA ALA A 79 -19.83 -7.81 26.62
C ALA A 79 -19.52 -9.25 26.18
N PHE A 80 -18.23 -9.60 26.18
CA PHE A 80 -17.79 -10.99 26.11
C PHE A 80 -18.28 -11.67 27.39
N ASN A 81 -19.35 -12.47 27.31
CA ASN A 81 -19.60 -13.48 28.31
C ASN A 81 -18.75 -14.71 27.95
N PRO A 82 -17.64 -15.00 28.64
CA PRO A 82 -16.77 -16.14 28.34
C PRO A 82 -17.46 -17.51 28.46
N TRP A 83 -18.71 -17.55 28.93
CA TRP A 83 -19.48 -18.78 29.11
C TRP A 83 -20.41 -19.15 27.96
N ASN A 84 -20.49 -18.35 26.88
CA ASN A 84 -21.32 -18.70 25.72
C ASN A 84 -20.63 -18.42 24.38
N MET A 85 -19.70 -19.31 24.00
CA MET A 85 -19.00 -19.33 22.70
C MET A 85 -19.84 -19.90 21.54
N SER A 86 -21.16 -20.07 21.70
CA SER A 86 -22.05 -20.47 20.61
C SER A 86 -23.01 -19.32 20.29
N GLY A 87 -22.96 -18.84 19.05
CA GLY A 87 -23.54 -17.58 18.61
C GLY A 87 -24.99 -17.30 19.03
N GLY A 88 -25.23 -16.09 19.53
CA GLY A 88 -26.59 -15.62 19.86
C GLY A 88 -26.71 -14.46 20.87
N GLY A 89 -25.61 -13.80 21.26
CA GLY A 89 -25.65 -12.68 22.21
C GLY A 89 -26.13 -11.36 21.60
N ILE A 90 -26.83 -10.54 22.39
CA ILE A 90 -27.25 -9.18 22.01
C ILE A 90 -26.01 -8.27 22.01
N THR A 91 -25.72 -7.61 20.88
CA THR A 91 -24.53 -6.74 20.75
C THR A 91 -24.69 -5.42 21.51
N SER A 92 -23.58 -4.74 21.84
CA SER A 92 -23.62 -3.42 22.51
C SER A 92 -24.43 -2.37 21.75
N PHE A 93 -24.40 -2.41 20.41
CA PHE A 93 -25.25 -1.57 19.56
C PHE A 93 -26.74 -1.86 19.81
N VAL A 94 -27.11 -3.14 19.81
CA VAL A 94 -28.49 -3.57 20.03
C VAL A 94 -28.93 -3.26 21.46
N LEU A 95 -28.07 -3.46 22.46
CA LEU A 95 -28.33 -3.08 23.86
C LEU A 95 -28.59 -1.60 24.04
N ASN A 96 -27.75 -0.74 23.44
CA ASN A 96 -27.91 0.72 23.52
C ASN A 96 -29.18 1.19 22.82
N GLN A 97 -29.51 0.62 21.65
CA GLN A 97 -30.77 0.93 20.98
C GLN A 97 -31.99 0.44 21.76
N MET A 98 -31.96 -0.79 22.29
CA MET A 98 -33.04 -1.35 23.10
C MET A 98 -33.28 -0.49 24.34
N GLY A 99 -32.22 -0.09 25.06
CA GLY A 99 -32.33 0.77 26.23
C GLY A 99 -33.00 2.10 25.90
N GLY A 100 -32.62 2.75 24.79
CA GLY A 100 -33.26 3.99 24.34
C GLY A 100 -34.73 3.80 23.92
N MET A 101 -35.04 2.74 23.17
CA MET A 101 -36.40 2.45 22.71
C MET A 101 -37.34 2.12 23.86
N LEU A 102 -36.90 1.29 24.80
CA LEU A 102 -37.68 0.86 25.96
C LEU A 102 -37.85 2.00 26.97
N ALA A 103 -36.80 2.80 27.22
CA ALA A 103 -36.89 3.98 28.08
C ALA A 103 -37.80 5.07 27.50
N SER A 104 -37.91 5.15 26.17
CA SER A 104 -38.78 6.15 25.53
C SER A 104 -40.28 5.85 25.66
N GLY A 105 -40.67 4.60 25.93
CA GLY A 105 -42.07 4.17 25.88
C GLY A 105 -42.74 4.41 24.53
N GLN A 106 -41.96 4.58 23.45
CA GLN A 106 -42.50 4.91 22.13
C GLN A 106 -42.71 3.70 21.22
N ILE A 107 -42.52 2.49 21.74
CA ILE A 107 -42.71 1.26 20.97
C ILE A 107 -44.22 1.07 20.71
N PRO A 108 -44.66 1.00 19.44
CA PRO A 108 -46.06 0.77 19.11
C PRO A 108 -46.51 -0.61 19.63
N LYS A 109 -47.63 -0.65 20.35
CA LYS A 109 -48.28 -1.89 20.79
C LYS A 109 -49.34 -2.33 19.78
N ASP A 110 -50.05 -1.35 19.23
CA ASP A 110 -51.13 -1.47 18.25
C ASP A 110 -51.31 -0.10 17.56
N LYS A 111 -52.32 0.07 16.70
CA LYS A 111 -52.51 1.31 15.91
C LYS A 111 -52.64 2.57 16.78
N ASP A 112 -53.16 2.43 17.99
CA ASP A 112 -53.56 3.54 18.85
C ASP A 112 -52.80 3.60 20.19
N ASN A 113 -52.15 2.51 20.64
CA ASN A 113 -51.42 2.48 21.92
C ASN A 113 -49.93 2.18 21.77
N LYS A 114 -49.19 2.59 22.80
CA LYS A 114 -47.75 2.36 22.95
C LYS A 114 -47.48 1.57 24.21
N PHE A 115 -46.41 0.79 24.21
CA PHE A 115 -45.95 0.16 25.44
C PHE A 115 -45.48 1.22 26.45
N PRO A 116 -45.74 1.01 27.75
CA PRO A 116 -45.23 1.90 28.78
C PRO A 116 -43.69 1.96 28.76
N ALA A 117 -43.14 3.10 29.17
CA ALA A 117 -41.70 3.24 29.33
C ALA A 117 -41.18 2.27 30.40
N MET A 118 -40.06 1.63 30.10
CA MET A 118 -39.37 0.71 31.01
C MET A 118 -38.16 1.41 31.59
N ASP A 119 -38.01 1.36 32.91
CA ASP A 119 -36.82 1.89 33.55
C ASP A 119 -35.59 1.01 33.27
N GLN A 120 -34.42 1.58 33.52
CA GLN A 120 -33.15 0.93 33.21
C GLN A 120 -32.85 -0.28 34.10
N ALA A 121 -33.35 -0.31 35.33
CA ALA A 121 -33.16 -1.44 36.25
C ALA A 121 -33.97 -2.64 35.78
N LYS A 122 -35.23 -2.41 35.43
CA LYS A 122 -36.13 -3.44 34.90
C LYS A 122 -35.66 -3.99 33.56
N PHE A 123 -35.13 -3.12 32.69
CA PHE A 123 -34.48 -3.56 31.45
C PHE A 123 -33.28 -4.49 31.70
N GLN A 124 -32.43 -4.18 32.69
CA GLN A 124 -31.30 -5.04 33.05
C GLN A 124 -31.75 -6.39 33.64
N GLU A 125 -32.77 -6.39 34.49
CA GLU A 125 -33.37 -7.63 35.03
C GLU A 125 -33.96 -8.50 33.91
N MET A 126 -34.68 -7.90 32.96
CA MET A 126 -35.22 -8.62 31.81
C MET A 126 -34.14 -9.15 30.88
N LEU A 127 -33.03 -8.42 30.69
CA LEU A 127 -31.87 -8.90 29.94
C LEU A 127 -31.25 -10.14 30.59
N GLN A 128 -31.04 -10.09 31.91
CA GLN A 128 -30.46 -11.21 32.65
C GLN A 128 -31.38 -12.44 32.60
N ASP A 129 -32.68 -12.23 32.75
CA ASP A 129 -33.66 -13.30 32.67
C ASP A 129 -33.81 -13.83 31.24
N TYR A 130 -33.70 -12.99 30.22
CA TYR A 130 -33.67 -13.40 28.82
C TYR A 130 -32.53 -14.38 28.53
N TYR A 131 -31.34 -14.12 29.06
CA TYR A 131 -30.22 -15.06 28.92
C TYR A 131 -30.40 -16.38 29.69
N THR A 132 -31.27 -16.39 30.69
CA THR A 132 -31.47 -17.54 31.59
C THR A 132 -32.67 -18.40 31.16
N SER A 133 -33.79 -17.78 30.81
CA SER A 133 -35.09 -18.41 30.59
C SER A 133 -35.68 -18.11 29.20
N GLY A 134 -35.07 -17.20 28.43
CA GLY A 134 -35.65 -16.68 27.19
C GLY A 134 -36.89 -15.78 27.38
N LEU A 135 -37.12 -15.29 28.62
CA LEU A 135 -38.37 -14.63 29.04
C LEU A 135 -39.59 -15.53 28.80
N GLY A 136 -39.45 -16.81 29.16
CA GLY A 136 -40.53 -17.79 29.08
C GLY A 136 -41.70 -17.47 30.02
N GLN A 137 -42.84 -18.10 29.79
CA GLN A 137 -43.96 -18.02 30.71
C GLN A 137 -43.58 -18.68 32.05
N TYR A 138 -43.86 -17.99 33.16
CA TYR A 138 -43.53 -18.49 34.48
C TYR A 138 -44.34 -19.75 34.78
N LYS A 139 -43.68 -20.73 35.40
CA LYS A 139 -44.32 -21.95 35.91
C LYS A 139 -44.25 -21.93 37.43
N ASP A 140 -45.36 -22.25 38.08
CA ASP A 140 -45.39 -22.38 39.53
C ASP A 140 -44.64 -23.63 40.03
N ALA A 141 -44.60 -23.83 41.36
CA ALA A 141 -43.92 -24.94 42.00
C ALA A 141 -44.44 -26.33 41.55
N ASP A 142 -45.67 -26.38 41.02
CA ASP A 142 -46.32 -27.57 40.49
C ASP A 142 -46.07 -27.75 38.97
N GLY A 143 -45.32 -26.82 38.36
CA GLY A 143 -44.97 -26.84 36.94
C GLY A 143 -46.07 -26.27 36.02
N ASN A 144 -47.13 -25.69 36.57
CA ASN A 144 -48.23 -25.13 35.79
C ASN A 144 -47.90 -23.71 35.32
N PRO A 145 -48.09 -23.39 34.02
CA PRO A 145 -47.86 -22.05 33.51
C PRO A 145 -48.87 -21.06 34.09
N GLN A 146 -48.37 -19.92 34.58
CA GLN A 146 -49.18 -18.84 35.12
C GLN A 146 -49.48 -17.82 34.01
N GLU A 147 -50.75 -17.55 33.79
CA GLU A 147 -51.20 -16.63 32.75
C GLU A 147 -50.80 -15.18 33.08
N GLY A 148 -50.26 -14.47 32.09
CA GLY A 148 -49.82 -13.07 32.24
C GLY A 148 -48.51 -12.85 33.01
N LYS A 149 -47.89 -13.89 33.58
CA LYS A 149 -46.61 -13.81 34.31
C LYS A 149 -45.48 -14.46 33.53
N TYR A 150 -44.38 -13.74 33.39
CA TYR A 150 -43.21 -14.15 32.61
C TYR A 150 -41.91 -13.95 33.37
N GLY A 151 -40.88 -14.65 32.92
CA GLY A 151 -39.56 -14.70 33.52
C GLY A 151 -39.43 -15.79 34.59
N SER A 152 -38.22 -15.98 35.09
CA SER A 152 -37.86 -17.09 35.99
C SER A 152 -38.66 -17.09 37.29
N ASN A 153 -39.12 -15.94 37.76
CA ASN A 153 -39.88 -15.74 39.00
C ASN A 153 -41.29 -15.15 38.76
N GLY A 154 -41.75 -15.06 37.51
CA GLY A 154 -43.04 -14.45 37.17
C GLY A 154 -43.11 -12.94 37.42
N GLN A 155 -41.95 -12.27 37.37
CA GLN A 155 -41.75 -10.86 37.71
C GLN A 155 -42.09 -9.89 36.56
N PHE A 156 -42.26 -10.39 35.33
CA PHE A 156 -42.57 -9.57 34.16
C PHE A 156 -43.98 -9.81 33.64
N THR A 157 -44.60 -8.75 33.14
CA THR A 157 -45.90 -8.81 32.46
C THR A 157 -45.75 -9.18 30.99
N GLN A 158 -46.84 -9.64 30.37
CA GLN A 158 -46.88 -9.92 28.94
C GLN A 158 -46.51 -8.71 28.08
N ASP A 159 -46.99 -7.53 28.45
CA ASP A 159 -46.71 -6.28 27.74
C ASP A 159 -45.22 -5.92 27.78
N GLU A 160 -44.58 -6.09 28.94
CA GLU A 160 -43.14 -5.83 29.10
C GLU A 160 -42.30 -6.78 28.27
N VAL A 161 -42.62 -8.09 28.28
CA VAL A 161 -41.92 -9.09 27.45
C VAL A 161 -42.15 -8.83 25.96
N THR A 162 -43.35 -8.40 25.57
CA THR A 162 -43.65 -8.08 24.18
C THR A 162 -42.91 -6.83 23.74
N ALA A 163 -42.89 -5.77 24.56
CA ALA A 163 -42.11 -4.56 24.32
C ALA A 163 -40.63 -4.87 24.17
N PHE A 164 -40.07 -5.71 25.06
CA PHE A 164 -38.68 -6.15 25.02
C PHE A 164 -38.35 -6.88 23.72
N LYS A 165 -39.18 -7.86 23.32
CA LYS A 165 -38.97 -8.61 22.07
C LYS A 165 -39.10 -7.73 20.83
N MET A 166 -40.04 -6.80 20.80
CA MET A 166 -40.19 -5.82 19.70
C MET A 166 -39.01 -4.85 19.64
N ALA A 167 -38.53 -4.35 20.79
CA ALA A 167 -37.32 -3.53 20.85
C ALA A 167 -36.10 -4.30 20.34
N MET A 168 -35.96 -5.56 20.74
CA MET A 168 -34.86 -6.42 20.31
C MET A 168 -34.88 -6.64 18.80
N GLN A 169 -36.04 -6.98 18.23
CA GLN A 169 -36.20 -7.20 16.81
C GLN A 169 -35.90 -5.93 16.00
N ALA A 170 -36.42 -4.78 16.43
CA ALA A 170 -36.17 -3.50 15.78
C ALA A 170 -34.68 -3.10 15.86
N ALA A 171 -34.05 -3.26 17.02
CA ALA A 171 -32.64 -2.96 17.19
C ALA A 171 -31.72 -3.91 16.39
N GLN A 172 -32.09 -5.20 16.26
CA GLN A 172 -31.39 -6.16 15.39
C GLN A 172 -31.55 -5.81 13.90
N GLN A 173 -32.74 -5.37 13.46
CA GLN A 173 -32.96 -4.87 12.10
C GLN A 173 -32.14 -3.61 11.81
N ASN A 174 -32.09 -2.68 12.76
CA ASN A 174 -31.25 -1.49 12.63
C ASN A 174 -29.76 -1.84 12.58
N GLN A 175 -29.33 -2.86 13.33
CA GLN A 175 -27.95 -3.35 13.28
C GLN A 175 -27.60 -3.95 11.91
N SER A 176 -28.50 -4.76 11.33
CA SER A 176 -28.26 -5.34 10.01
C SER A 176 -28.23 -4.28 8.91
N GLN A 177 -29.10 -3.27 8.97
CA GLN A 177 -29.07 -2.12 8.07
C GLN A 177 -27.79 -1.29 8.23
N ALA A 178 -27.37 -1.01 9.47
CA ALA A 178 -26.14 -0.28 9.75
C ALA A 178 -24.89 -1.04 9.24
N ASN A 179 -24.86 -2.37 9.41
CA ASN A 179 -23.80 -3.23 8.87
C ASN A 179 -23.74 -3.18 7.34
N MET A 180 -24.90 -3.24 6.66
CA MET A 180 -24.98 -3.15 5.20
C MET A 180 -24.50 -1.79 4.69
N MET A 181 -24.92 -0.70 5.35
CA MET A 181 -24.48 0.65 5.03
C MET A 181 -22.97 0.82 5.25
N CYS A 182 -22.43 0.29 6.35
CA CYS A 182 -20.99 0.29 6.62
C CYS A 182 -20.20 -0.46 5.54
N GLN A 183 -20.70 -1.61 5.08
CA GLN A 183 -20.07 -2.35 3.98
C GLN A 183 -20.08 -1.54 2.68
N GLN A 184 -21.21 -0.93 2.34
CA GLN A 184 -21.33 -0.10 1.14
C GLN A 184 -20.38 1.12 1.19
N MET A 185 -20.33 1.82 2.32
CA MET A 185 -19.40 2.95 2.51
C MET A 185 -17.94 2.50 2.44
N SER A 186 -17.61 1.36 3.05
CA SER A 186 -16.25 0.79 3.01
C SER A 186 -15.85 0.44 1.57
N GLN A 187 -16.73 -0.18 0.79
CA GLN A 187 -16.49 -0.51 -0.61
C GLN A 187 -16.31 0.75 -1.47
N ASN A 188 -17.19 1.73 -1.32
CA ASN A 188 -17.08 3.01 -2.04
C ASN A 188 -15.75 3.72 -1.72
N TYR A 189 -15.36 3.74 -0.45
CA TYR A 189 -14.08 4.31 -0.05
C TYR A 189 -12.89 3.53 -0.61
N GLN A 190 -12.92 2.19 -0.55
CA GLN A 190 -11.86 1.35 -1.14
C GLN A 190 -11.71 1.60 -2.63
N ASN A 191 -12.81 1.73 -3.36
CA ASN A 191 -12.82 2.06 -4.79
C ASN A 191 -12.21 3.44 -5.04
N ASN A 192 -12.60 4.46 -4.28
CA ASN A 192 -12.04 5.81 -4.41
C ASN A 192 -10.53 5.85 -4.12
N VAL A 193 -10.07 5.11 -3.10
CA VAL A 193 -8.63 4.99 -2.80
C VAL A 193 -7.89 4.26 -3.93
N SER A 194 -8.52 3.25 -4.56
CA SER A 194 -7.93 2.57 -5.72
C SER A 194 -7.75 3.52 -6.91
N ILE A 195 -8.79 4.30 -7.24
CA ILE A 195 -8.74 5.29 -8.33
C ILE A 195 -7.68 6.37 -8.03
N TRP A 196 -7.66 6.88 -6.80
CA TRP A 196 -6.65 7.85 -6.37
C TRP A 196 -5.23 7.27 -6.45
N LEU A 197 -5.04 6.01 -6.02
CA LEU A 197 -3.74 5.34 -6.09
C LEU A 197 -3.29 5.21 -7.54
N GLU A 198 -4.17 4.78 -8.44
CA GLU A 198 -3.84 4.64 -9.86
C GLU A 198 -3.44 5.98 -10.49
N ALA A 199 -4.19 7.06 -10.22
CA ALA A 199 -3.84 8.40 -10.69
C ALA A 199 -2.50 8.91 -10.10
N ALA A 200 -2.25 8.65 -8.81
CA ALA A 200 -1.00 9.02 -8.16
C ALA A 200 0.20 8.24 -8.71
N LYS A 201 -0.01 6.96 -9.08
CA LYS A 201 1.00 6.12 -9.74
C LYS A 201 1.34 6.65 -11.13
N GLU A 202 0.32 6.93 -11.94
CA GLU A 202 0.50 7.49 -13.30
C GLU A 202 1.24 8.83 -13.27
N GLN A 203 0.88 9.72 -12.33
CA GLN A 203 1.60 10.98 -12.14
C GLN A 203 3.08 10.74 -11.76
N LEU A 204 3.34 9.80 -10.84
CA LEU A 204 4.70 9.51 -10.38
C LEU A 204 5.56 8.93 -11.49
N GLU A 205 4.99 8.08 -12.34
CA GLU A 205 5.64 7.53 -13.54
C GLU A 205 5.96 8.64 -14.54
N ALA A 206 5.01 9.53 -14.83
CA ALA A 206 5.26 10.68 -15.71
C ALA A 206 6.35 11.62 -15.17
N GLU A 207 6.39 11.86 -13.86
CA GLU A 207 7.46 12.62 -13.21
C GLU A 207 8.82 11.92 -13.30
N GLN A 208 8.84 10.60 -13.15
CA GLN A 208 10.06 9.80 -13.31
C GLN A 208 10.60 9.92 -14.73
N ASP A 209 9.74 9.75 -15.74
CA ASP A 209 10.11 9.84 -17.14
C ASP A 209 10.65 11.22 -17.49
N ALA A 210 9.99 12.29 -17.01
CA ALA A 210 10.45 13.65 -17.19
C ALA A 210 11.82 13.91 -16.54
N ALA A 211 12.11 13.27 -15.40
CA ALA A 211 13.40 13.37 -14.71
C ALA A 211 14.50 12.54 -15.38
N LEU A 212 14.17 11.40 -16.00
CA LEU A 212 15.12 10.49 -16.65
C LEU A 212 15.46 10.91 -18.08
N ALA A 213 14.48 11.40 -18.85
CA ALA A 213 14.67 11.81 -20.24
C ALA A 213 15.93 12.67 -20.50
N PRO A 214 16.22 13.75 -19.74
CA PRO A 214 17.43 14.55 -19.97
C PRO A 214 18.72 13.79 -19.63
N LEU A 215 18.69 12.90 -18.64
CA LEU A 215 19.85 12.12 -18.23
C LEU A 215 20.17 11.02 -19.24
N GLU A 216 19.14 10.36 -19.77
CA GLU A 216 19.27 9.34 -20.81
C GLU A 216 19.73 9.95 -22.14
N ALA A 217 19.22 11.14 -22.49
CA ALA A 217 19.73 11.90 -23.63
C ALA A 217 21.22 12.25 -23.45
N GLU A 218 21.62 12.80 -22.30
CA GLU A 218 23.03 13.10 -22.03
C GLU A 218 23.90 11.84 -22.01
N GLN A 219 23.39 10.72 -21.49
CA GLN A 219 24.08 9.43 -21.54
C GLN A 219 24.32 8.98 -22.98
N THR A 220 23.30 9.06 -23.83
CA THR A 220 23.37 8.69 -25.25
C THR A 220 24.43 9.53 -25.98
N ASP A 221 24.43 10.85 -25.76
CA ASP A 221 25.43 11.75 -26.35
C ASP A 221 26.86 11.39 -25.89
N MET A 222 27.04 11.09 -24.61
CA MET A 222 28.34 10.68 -24.08
C MET A 222 28.82 9.33 -24.60
N GLU A 223 27.91 8.40 -24.87
CA GLU A 223 28.20 7.10 -25.47
C GLU A 223 28.72 7.27 -26.90
N LEU A 224 28.05 8.12 -27.71
CA LEU A 224 28.50 8.46 -29.06
C LEU A 224 29.87 9.14 -29.08
N ASP A 225 30.09 10.10 -28.16
CA ASP A 225 31.38 10.78 -27.99
C ASP A 225 32.50 9.80 -27.63
N LYS A 226 32.21 8.87 -26.72
CA LYS A 226 33.15 7.82 -26.31
C LYS A 226 33.49 6.92 -27.49
N GLU A 227 32.49 6.43 -28.22
CA GLU A 227 32.67 5.58 -29.39
C GLU A 227 33.55 6.26 -30.45
N SER A 228 33.27 7.53 -30.76
CA SER A 228 34.08 8.33 -31.69
C SER A 228 35.55 8.43 -31.25
N VAL A 229 35.81 8.66 -29.96
CA VAL A 229 37.18 8.70 -29.41
C VAL A 229 37.84 7.32 -29.47
N GLU A 230 37.09 6.25 -29.24
CA GLU A 230 37.59 4.88 -29.30
C GLU A 230 37.98 4.49 -30.73
N THR A 231 37.16 4.84 -31.73
CA THR A 231 37.50 4.66 -33.14
C THR A 231 38.76 5.43 -33.53
N GLN A 232 38.85 6.71 -33.15
CA GLN A 232 40.05 7.54 -33.41
C GLN A 232 41.30 6.97 -32.74
N LEU A 233 41.16 6.46 -31.51
CA LEU A 233 42.25 5.87 -30.76
C LEU A 233 42.72 4.56 -31.40
N ALA A 234 41.80 3.70 -31.84
CA ALA A 234 42.12 2.46 -32.54
C ALA A 234 42.93 2.74 -33.82
N TYR A 235 42.45 3.67 -34.66
CA TYR A 235 43.16 4.08 -35.88
C TYR A 235 44.55 4.67 -35.57
N ALA A 236 44.66 5.54 -34.56
CA ALA A 236 45.94 6.13 -34.17
C ALA A 236 46.94 5.10 -33.63
N LYS A 237 46.46 4.07 -32.92
CA LYS A 237 47.28 2.95 -32.43
C LYS A 237 47.78 2.08 -33.58
N GLU A 238 46.91 1.73 -34.52
CA GLU A 238 47.27 0.95 -35.70
C GLU A 238 48.33 1.67 -36.53
N ARG A 239 48.11 2.95 -36.85
CA ARG A 239 49.09 3.77 -37.58
C ARG A 239 50.41 3.92 -36.84
N LEU A 240 50.37 4.09 -35.51
CA LEU A 240 51.58 4.14 -34.70
C LEU A 240 52.36 2.82 -34.80
N GLN A 241 51.68 1.67 -34.73
CA GLN A 241 52.29 0.35 -34.85
C GLN A 241 52.96 0.16 -36.21
N SER A 242 52.30 0.56 -37.30
CA SER A 242 52.89 0.51 -38.65
C SER A 242 54.15 1.38 -38.77
N ILE A 243 54.12 2.60 -38.22
CA ILE A 243 55.29 3.49 -38.21
C ILE A 243 56.41 2.93 -37.33
N GLU A 244 56.10 2.28 -36.21
CA GLU A 244 57.10 1.63 -35.35
C GLU A 244 57.79 0.45 -36.05
N GLN A 245 57.05 -0.33 -36.83
CA GLN A 245 57.60 -1.39 -37.68
C GLN A 245 58.52 -0.80 -38.77
N ALA A 246 58.04 0.21 -39.52
CA ALA A 246 58.83 0.87 -40.57
C ALA A 246 60.12 1.50 -40.02
N CYS A 247 60.06 2.18 -38.86
CA CYS A 247 61.26 2.70 -38.19
C CYS A 247 62.25 1.57 -37.85
N SER A 248 61.75 0.43 -37.37
CA SER A 248 62.60 -0.70 -36.99
C SER A 248 63.28 -1.35 -38.20
N GLU A 249 62.59 -1.42 -39.33
CA GLU A 249 63.12 -1.91 -40.61
C GLU A 249 64.17 -0.97 -41.21
N GLU A 250 63.90 0.36 -41.24
CA GLU A 250 64.90 1.33 -41.70
C GLU A 250 66.14 1.34 -40.80
N THR A 251 65.99 1.15 -39.49
CA THR A 251 67.12 1.06 -38.56
C THR A 251 67.97 -0.19 -38.83
N LYS A 252 67.36 -1.33 -39.17
CA LYS A 252 68.07 -2.55 -39.57
C LYS A 252 68.82 -2.38 -40.89
N ASN A 253 68.25 -1.64 -41.84
CA ASN A 253 68.85 -1.38 -43.15
C ASN A 253 69.98 -0.33 -43.10
N ALA A 254 69.93 0.60 -42.14
CA ALA A 254 70.94 1.63 -41.93
C ALA A 254 72.12 1.17 -41.03
N ALA A 255 72.02 0.00 -40.40
CA ALA A 255 73.10 -0.55 -39.59
C ALA A 255 74.31 -0.92 -40.48
N PRO A 256 75.54 -0.49 -40.14
CA PRO A 256 76.72 -0.83 -40.91
C PRO A 256 76.89 -2.36 -40.96
N LYS A 257 76.80 -2.93 -42.16
CA LYS A 257 77.15 -4.33 -42.40
C LYS A 257 78.67 -4.42 -42.40
N PHE A 258 79.25 -4.68 -41.24
CA PHE A 258 80.65 -5.10 -41.17
C PHE A 258 80.74 -6.48 -41.81
N GLY A 259 81.05 -6.52 -43.10
CA GLY A 259 81.35 -7.76 -43.81
C GLY A 259 82.62 -8.36 -43.23
N LEU A 260 82.51 -9.50 -42.56
CA LEU A 260 83.64 -10.40 -42.34
C LEU A 260 83.80 -11.19 -43.65
N GLY A 261 84.68 -10.69 -44.52
CA GLY A 261 85.32 -11.48 -45.56
C GLY A 261 86.49 -12.28 -44.97
#